data_AF-A0A3M7PF41-F1
#
_entry.id   AF-A0A3M7PF41-F1
#
_cell.length_a   1.000
_cell.length_b   1.000
_cell.length_c   1.000
_cell.angle_alpha   90.00
_cell.angle_beta   90.00
_cell.angle_gamma   90.00
#
_symmetry.space_group_name_H-M   'P 1'
#
loop_
_entity.id
_entity.type
_entity.pdbx_description
1 polymer ?
#
loop_
_entity_poly.entity_id
_entity_poly.type
_entity_poly.pdbx_seq_one_letter_code
_entity_poly.pdbx_strand_id
1 'polypeptide(L)'
;MGFEKAAMTAAQEIFKCKIFGCFFHLSQSMFRRVKTRGYLKTYALDDQFRHSFKLVQALAFLPVQDVLVSITILNACILTQRVIPLYSIETWNVFDRVKRRLPRTNNNVENWHSRIQADVRKKMNMLMVVEILRLEQSKSENDYAILSIGEVLKT
;
A
#
# COMPACT_ATOMS: atom_id res chain seq x y z
N MET A 1 11.36 21.70 2.13
CA MET A 1 10.03 21.95 1.54
C MET A 1 10.09 22.79 0.26
N GLY A 2 11.24 23.39 -0.11
CA GLY A 2 11.35 24.20 -1.34
C GLY A 2 11.53 23.39 -2.63
N PHE A 3 12.17 22.22 -2.56
CA PHE A 3 12.47 21.40 -3.74
C PHE A 3 11.22 20.86 -4.44
N GLU A 4 10.30 20.24 -3.68
CA GLU A 4 9.07 19.68 -4.24
C GLU A 4 8.17 20.76 -4.82
N LYS A 5 8.08 21.91 -4.13
CA LYS A 5 7.30 23.07 -4.60
C LYS A 5 7.89 23.65 -5.89
N ALA A 6 9.21 23.81 -5.97
CA ALA A 6 9.88 24.30 -7.18
C ALA A 6 9.69 23.33 -8.36
N ALA A 7 9.82 22.02 -8.13
CA ALA A 7 9.58 21.01 -9.16
C ALA A 7 8.12 21.01 -9.65
N MET A 8 7.16 21.17 -8.75
CA MET A 8 5.74 21.29 -9.11
C MET A 8 5.46 22.57 -9.92
N THR A 9 6.02 23.71 -9.51
CA THR A 9 5.88 24.97 -10.25
C THR A 9 6.46 24.84 -11.67
N ALA A 10 7.69 24.34 -11.81
CA ALA A 10 8.31 24.16 -13.12
C ALA A 10 7.50 23.22 -14.03
N ALA A 11 6.97 22.11 -13.48
CA ALA A 11 6.14 21.19 -14.24
C ALA A 11 4.81 21.83 -14.70
N GLN A 12 4.17 22.63 -13.84
CA GLN A 12 2.97 23.40 -14.22
C GLN A 12 3.28 24.44 -15.31
N GLU A 13 4.42 25.13 -15.21
CA GLU A 13 4.79 26.17 -16.15
C GLU A 13 5.11 25.62 -17.53
N ILE A 14 5.87 24.53 -17.61
CA ILE A 14 6.32 23.92 -18.87
C ILE A 14 5.20 23.11 -19.53
N PHE A 15 4.53 22.24 -18.77
CA PHE A 15 3.57 21.28 -19.34
C PHE A 15 2.12 21.75 -19.27
N LYS A 16 1.85 22.89 -18.62
CA LYS A 16 0.49 23.44 -18.41
C LYS A 16 -0.50 22.41 -17.86
N CYS A 17 -0.02 21.50 -17.01
CA CYS A 17 -0.79 20.37 -16.52
C CYS A 17 -1.28 20.60 -15.09
N LYS A 18 -2.36 19.89 -14.73
CA LYS A 18 -2.81 19.81 -13.34
C LYS A 18 -1.95 18.80 -12.59
N ILE A 19 -1.38 19.24 -11.47
CA ILE A 19 -0.59 18.36 -10.59
C ILE A 19 -1.50 17.77 -9.52
N PHE A 20 -1.41 16.46 -9.37
CA PHE A 20 -2.10 15.72 -8.32
C PHE A 20 -1.09 15.12 -7.35
N GLY A 21 -1.36 15.24 -6.06
CA GLY A 21 -0.63 14.51 -5.04
C GLY A 21 -0.94 13.01 -5.11
N CYS A 22 0.03 12.17 -4.77
CA CYS A 22 -0.16 10.73 -4.72
C CYS A 22 -0.49 10.29 -3.29
N PHE A 23 -1.73 9.80 -3.07
CA PHE A 23 -2.17 9.31 -1.76
C PHE A 23 -1.29 8.18 -1.21
N PHE A 24 -0.76 7.33 -2.10
CA PHE A 24 0.19 6.28 -1.73
C PHE A 24 1.48 6.84 -1.14
N HIS A 25 2.08 7.86 -1.78
CA HIS A 25 3.29 8.51 -1.25
C HIS A 25 3.02 9.30 0.04
N LEU A 26 1.85 9.93 0.16
CA LEU A 26 1.40 10.55 1.41
C LEU A 26 1.31 9.50 2.53
N SER A 27 0.66 8.38 2.26
CA SER A 27 0.48 7.27 3.19
C SER A 27 1.80 6.68 3.65
N GLN A 28 2.75 6.45 2.72
CA GLN A 28 4.10 6.02 3.07
C GLN A 28 4.83 7.05 3.93
N SER A 29 4.69 8.34 3.62
CA SER A 29 5.32 9.41 4.41
C SER A 29 4.81 9.44 5.84
N MET A 30 3.49 9.29 6.03
CA MET A 30 2.90 9.16 7.36
C MET A 30 3.39 7.89 8.07
N PHE A 31 3.47 6.75 7.37
CA PHE A 31 3.93 5.49 7.96
C PHE A 31 5.41 5.54 8.35
N ARG A 32 6.25 6.26 7.60
CA ARG A 32 7.65 6.53 8.03
C ARG A 32 7.68 7.21 9.40
N ARG A 33 6.74 8.11 9.72
CA ARG A 33 6.68 8.73 11.06
C ARG A 33 6.33 7.73 12.16
N VAL A 34 5.41 6.79 11.89
CA VAL A 34 5.12 5.66 12.79
C VAL A 34 6.39 4.88 13.08
N LYS A 35 7.19 4.59 12.05
CA LYS A 35 8.47 3.90 12.18
C LYS A 35 9.50 4.71 12.96
N THR A 36 9.77 5.94 12.57
CA THR A 36 10.84 6.77 13.18
C THR A 36 10.55 7.14 14.63
N ARG A 37 9.28 7.17 15.03
CA ARG A 37 8.85 7.47 16.41
C ARG A 37 8.69 6.22 17.29
N GLY A 38 9.05 5.03 16.79
CA GLY A 38 9.01 3.80 17.59
C GLY A 38 7.63 3.16 17.74
N TYR A 39 6.61 3.62 17.01
CA TYR A 39 5.24 3.10 17.11
C TYR A 39 4.98 1.86 16.26
N LEU A 40 6.00 1.17 15.74
CA LEU A 40 5.80 -0.05 14.93
C LEU A 40 5.08 -1.15 15.70
N LYS A 41 5.48 -1.39 16.96
CA LYS A 41 4.83 -2.41 17.80
C LYS A 41 3.39 -2.02 18.12
N THR A 42 3.16 -0.76 18.47
CA THR A 42 1.79 -0.23 18.70
C THR A 42 0.95 -0.39 17.44
N TYR A 43 1.46 0.01 16.27
CA TYR A 43 0.76 -0.19 15.00
C TYR A 43 0.53 -1.68 14.69
N ALA A 44 1.41 -2.60 15.12
CA ALA A 44 1.24 -4.03 14.88
C ALA A 44 0.28 -4.71 15.87
N LEU A 45 0.06 -4.16 17.06
CA LEU A 45 -0.69 -4.82 18.13
C LEU A 45 -1.99 -4.10 18.51
N ASP A 46 -2.10 -2.81 18.24
CA ASP A 46 -3.24 -1.98 18.59
C ASP A 46 -4.09 -1.65 17.35
N ASP A 47 -5.25 -2.29 17.26
CA ASP A 47 -6.23 -2.05 16.20
C ASP A 47 -6.82 -0.63 16.21
N GLN A 48 -7.00 -0.05 17.39
CA GLN A 48 -7.53 1.31 17.53
C GLN A 48 -6.51 2.32 17.04
N PHE A 49 -5.23 2.14 17.36
CA PHE A 49 -4.14 2.95 16.81
C PHE A 49 -4.08 2.86 15.29
N ARG A 50 -4.12 1.63 14.73
CA ARG A 50 -4.16 1.42 13.27
C ARG A 50 -5.36 2.09 12.62
N HIS A 51 -6.54 1.95 13.23
CA HIS A 51 -7.76 2.53 12.71
C HIS A 51 -7.69 4.05 12.71
N SER A 52 -7.26 4.65 13.82
CA SER A 52 -7.06 6.09 13.95
C SER A 52 -6.06 6.62 12.93
N PHE A 53 -4.95 5.91 12.73
CA PHE A 53 -3.96 6.25 11.70
C PHE A 53 -4.60 6.28 10.29
N LYS A 54 -5.43 5.29 9.96
CA LYS A 54 -6.14 5.27 8.66
C LYS A 54 -7.17 6.40 8.52
N LEU A 55 -7.84 6.78 9.61
CA LEU A 55 -8.77 7.91 9.59
C LEU A 55 -8.03 9.25 9.36
N VAL A 56 -6.84 9.43 9.96
CA VAL A 56 -5.98 10.59 9.67
C VAL A 56 -5.58 10.63 8.19
N GLN A 57 -5.27 9.48 7.59
CA GLN A 57 -5.00 9.41 6.16
C GLN A 57 -6.22 9.82 5.32
N ALA A 58 -7.42 9.42 5.73
CA ALA A 58 -8.66 9.71 5.01
C ALA A 58 -8.99 11.21 4.91
N LEU A 59 -8.43 12.06 5.79
CA LEU A 59 -8.57 13.52 5.70
C LEU A 59 -8.08 14.08 4.36
N ALA A 60 -7.18 13.38 3.65
CA ALA A 60 -6.72 13.77 2.32
C ALA A 60 -7.83 13.77 1.25
N PHE A 61 -8.97 13.11 1.51
CA PHE A 61 -10.10 13.04 0.59
C PHE A 61 -11.21 14.04 0.90
N LEU A 62 -11.07 14.81 1.98
CA LEU A 62 -12.06 15.81 2.34
C LEU A 62 -11.84 17.12 1.57
N PRO A 63 -12.91 17.86 1.26
CA PRO A 63 -12.80 19.26 0.90
C PRO A 63 -12.04 20.04 1.98
N VAL A 64 -11.24 21.02 1.58
CA VAL A 64 -10.35 21.76 2.48
C VAL A 64 -11.12 22.41 3.65
N GLN A 65 -12.33 22.89 3.38
CA GLN A 65 -13.21 23.48 4.38
C GLN A 65 -13.64 22.52 5.50
N ASP A 66 -13.71 21.22 5.20
CA ASP A 66 -14.22 20.20 6.13
C ASP A 66 -13.10 19.57 6.97
N VAL A 67 -11.83 19.82 6.60
CA VAL A 67 -10.66 19.22 7.27
C VAL A 67 -10.59 19.62 8.74
N LEU A 68 -10.82 20.89 9.07
CA LEU A 68 -10.74 21.38 10.45
C LEU A 68 -11.82 20.75 11.35
N VAL A 69 -13.07 20.74 10.88
CA VAL A 69 -14.19 20.13 11.60
C VAL A 69 -13.94 18.62 11.77
N SER A 70 -13.47 17.97 10.72
CA SER A 70 -13.21 16.53 10.74
C SER A 70 -12.04 16.15 11.65
N ILE A 71 -11.02 17.00 11.80
CA ILE A 71 -9.96 16.79 12.81
C ILE A 71 -10.53 16.86 14.21
N THR A 72 -11.42 17.81 14.49
CA THR A 72 -12.10 17.91 15.80
C THR A 72 -12.93 16.66 16.09
N ILE A 73 -13.74 16.22 15.12
CA ILE A 73 -14.53 14.98 15.23
C ILE A 73 -13.61 13.78 15.44
N LEU A 74 -12.53 13.68 14.66
CA LEU A 74 -11.55 12.60 14.76
C LEU A 74 -10.94 12.54 16.16
N ASN A 75 -10.53 13.68 16.73
CA ASN A 75 -9.98 13.73 18.08
C ASN A 75 -11.00 13.30 19.14
N ALA A 76 -12.28 13.65 18.96
CA ALA A 76 -13.36 13.22 19.84
C ALA A 76 -13.67 11.71 19.71
N CYS A 77 -13.73 11.19 18.47
CA CYS A 77 -14.10 9.82 18.16
C CYS A 77 -12.98 8.80 18.40
N ILE A 78 -11.70 9.20 18.28
CA ILE A 78 -10.57 8.31 18.59
C ILE A 78 -10.63 7.81 20.05
N LEU A 79 -11.31 8.53 20.94
CA LEU A 79 -11.54 8.13 22.32
C LEU A 79 -12.82 7.29 22.53
N THR A 80 -13.68 7.16 21.51
CA THR A 80 -15.02 6.54 21.64
C THR A 80 -15.36 5.66 20.43
N GLN A 81 -14.86 4.42 20.45
CA GLN A 81 -15.39 3.27 19.70
C GLN A 81 -15.33 3.27 18.15
N ARG A 82 -15.35 2.04 17.64
CA ARG A 82 -15.36 1.68 16.22
C ARG A 82 -16.69 2.12 15.60
N VAL A 83 -16.65 3.15 14.75
CA VAL A 83 -17.81 3.63 14.01
C VAL A 83 -18.23 2.58 12.98
N ILE A 84 -19.54 2.28 12.93
CA ILE A 84 -20.12 1.34 11.95
C ILE A 84 -19.96 1.97 10.54
N PRO A 85 -19.48 1.21 9.54
CA PRO A 85 -19.30 1.74 8.18
C PRO A 85 -20.62 2.27 7.60
N LEU A 86 -20.56 3.45 6.95
CA LEU A 86 -21.72 4.09 6.32
C LEU A 86 -22.34 3.23 5.20
N TYR A 87 -21.53 2.38 4.56
CA TYR A 87 -21.95 1.44 3.52
C TYR A 87 -21.69 0.02 4.00
N SER A 88 -22.60 -0.92 3.64
CA SER A 88 -22.42 -2.32 4.00
C SER A 88 -21.09 -2.84 3.47
N ILE A 89 -20.41 -3.68 4.26
CA ILE A 89 -19.08 -4.18 3.90
C ILE A 89 -19.07 -4.96 2.57
N GLU A 90 -20.25 -5.44 2.16
CA GLU A 90 -20.51 -6.14 0.91
C GLU A 90 -20.27 -5.28 -0.33
N THR A 91 -20.39 -3.95 -0.23
CA THR A 91 -20.19 -3.04 -1.36
C THR A 91 -18.73 -2.71 -1.64
N TRP A 92 -17.79 -3.26 -0.87
CA TRP A 92 -16.37 -2.94 -0.99
C TRP A 92 -15.72 -3.76 -2.11
N ASN A 93 -14.85 -3.12 -2.89
CA ASN A 93 -14.18 -3.66 -4.07
C ASN A 93 -13.35 -4.95 -3.86
N VAL A 94 -13.09 -5.38 -2.62
CA VAL A 94 -12.35 -6.61 -2.29
C VAL A 94 -13.18 -7.57 -1.41
N PHE A 95 -14.45 -7.28 -1.16
CA PHE A 95 -15.30 -8.05 -0.25
C PHE A 95 -15.39 -9.54 -0.64
N ASP A 96 -15.76 -9.82 -1.89
CA ASP A 96 -15.90 -11.20 -2.37
C ASP A 96 -14.58 -11.97 -2.35
N ARG A 97 -13.45 -11.29 -2.59
CA ARG A 97 -12.12 -11.91 -2.54
C ARG A 97 -11.76 -12.30 -1.11
N VAL A 98 -12.04 -11.42 -0.14
CA VAL A 98 -11.85 -11.73 1.29
C VAL A 98 -12.74 -12.89 1.71
N LYS A 99 -14.02 -12.89 1.33
CA LYS A 99 -14.98 -13.97 1.63
C LYS A 99 -14.51 -15.31 1.08
N ARG A 100 -13.91 -15.32 -0.11
CA ARG A 100 -13.37 -16.52 -0.78
C ARG A 100 -11.94 -16.87 -0.38
N ARG A 101 -11.35 -16.19 0.62
CA ARG A 101 -9.93 -16.34 1.04
C ARG A 101 -8.93 -16.19 -0.11
N LEU A 102 -9.25 -15.35 -1.09
CA LEU A 102 -8.37 -15.03 -2.21
C LEU A 102 -7.42 -13.88 -1.85
N PRO A 103 -6.25 -13.78 -2.50
CA PRO A 103 -5.33 -12.66 -2.31
C PRO A 103 -6.06 -11.32 -2.53
N ARG A 104 -5.78 -10.31 -1.68
CA ARG A 104 -6.45 -8.99 -1.75
C ARG A 104 -5.87 -8.09 -2.84
N THR A 105 -4.61 -8.30 -3.20
CA THR A 105 -3.86 -7.54 -4.19
C THR A 105 -3.17 -8.48 -5.17
N ASN A 106 -2.64 -7.93 -6.25
CA ASN A 106 -1.82 -8.58 -7.27
C ASN A 106 -0.31 -8.50 -6.95
N ASN A 107 0.08 -8.23 -5.70
CA ASN A 107 1.49 -8.05 -5.30
C ASN A 107 2.39 -9.22 -5.71
N ASN A 108 1.85 -10.44 -5.71
CA ASN A 108 2.57 -11.63 -6.18
C ASN A 108 2.94 -11.52 -7.67
N VAL A 109 2.01 -11.06 -8.50
CA VAL A 109 2.23 -10.84 -9.94
C VAL A 109 3.18 -9.66 -10.17
N GLU A 110 3.03 -8.57 -9.42
CA GLU A 110 3.91 -7.40 -9.50
C GLU A 110 5.35 -7.74 -9.11
N ASN A 111 5.53 -8.52 -8.03
CA ASN A 111 6.83 -9.02 -7.61
C ASN A 111 7.45 -9.94 -8.67
N TRP A 112 6.65 -10.81 -9.30
CA TRP A 112 7.11 -11.68 -10.38
C TRP A 112 7.58 -10.86 -11.60
N HIS A 113 6.77 -9.89 -12.05
CA HIS A 113 7.15 -8.96 -13.13
C HIS A 113 8.41 -8.17 -12.80
N SER A 114 8.52 -7.63 -11.58
CA SER A 114 9.68 -6.82 -11.18
C SER A 114 10.99 -7.61 -11.24
N ARG A 115 10.97 -8.91 -10.91
CA ARG A 115 12.15 -9.78 -10.97
C ARG A 115 12.58 -10.05 -12.40
N ILE A 116 11.62 -10.38 -13.28
CA ILE A 116 11.90 -10.60 -14.71
C ILE A 116 12.38 -9.33 -15.38
N GLN A 117 11.79 -8.18 -15.05
CA GLN A 117 12.16 -6.88 -15.64
C GLN A 117 13.62 -6.49 -15.36
N ALA A 118 14.20 -6.95 -14.24
CA ALA A 118 15.61 -6.73 -13.95
C ALA A 118 16.53 -7.47 -14.94
N ASP A 119 16.15 -8.66 -15.38
CA ASP A 119 16.94 -9.48 -16.30
C ASP A 119 16.65 -9.20 -17.79
N VAL A 120 15.42 -8.79 -18.13
CA VAL A 120 15.05 -8.33 -19.49
C VAL A 120 15.81 -7.08 -19.92
N ARG A 121 16.31 -6.27 -18.96
CA ARG A 121 17.20 -5.13 -19.24
C ARG A 121 18.59 -5.55 -19.75
N LYS A 122 18.96 -6.84 -19.67
CA LYS A 122 20.16 -7.41 -20.30
C LYS A 122 19.81 -7.87 -21.71
N LYS A 123 20.78 -7.94 -22.62
CA LYS A 123 20.57 -8.45 -23.99
C LYS A 123 20.23 -9.95 -23.93
N MET A 124 18.95 -10.26 -23.87
CA MET A 124 18.44 -11.58 -23.53
C MET A 124 18.53 -12.53 -24.74
N ASN A 125 18.99 -13.76 -24.51
CA ASN A 125 18.94 -14.85 -25.49
C ASN A 125 18.03 -15.98 -24.98
N MET A 126 17.67 -16.92 -25.85
CA MET A 126 16.71 -17.97 -25.51
C MET A 126 17.14 -18.83 -24.31
N LEU A 127 18.44 -19.11 -24.15
CA LEU A 127 18.95 -19.87 -23.01
C LEU A 127 18.74 -19.12 -21.69
N MET A 128 18.91 -17.80 -21.70
CA MET A 128 18.64 -16.97 -20.52
C MET A 128 17.15 -16.98 -20.14
N VAL A 129 16.25 -17.02 -21.12
CA VAL A 129 14.80 -17.15 -20.86
C VAL A 129 14.48 -18.48 -20.21
N VAL A 130 15.03 -19.58 -20.73
CA VAL A 130 14.84 -20.92 -20.15
C VAL A 130 15.35 -20.95 -18.70
N GLU A 131 16.50 -20.33 -18.44
CA GLU A 131 17.08 -20.31 -17.10
C GLU A 131 16.24 -19.49 -16.11
N ILE A 132 15.72 -18.33 -16.52
CA ILE A 132 14.80 -17.53 -15.69
C ILE A 132 13.55 -18.35 -15.33
N LEU A 133 12.96 -19.05 -16.31
CA LEU A 133 11.78 -19.87 -16.06
C LEU A 133 12.08 -21.05 -15.10
N ARG A 134 13.26 -21.68 -15.22
CA ARG A 134 13.68 -22.73 -14.29
C ARG A 134 13.85 -22.22 -12.86
N LEU A 135 14.48 -21.07 -12.68
CA LEU A 135 14.65 -20.46 -11.36
C LEU A 135 13.32 -20.06 -10.73
N GLU A 136 12.37 -19.54 -11.52
CA GLU A 136 11.02 -19.24 -11.04
C GLU A 136 10.22 -20.48 -10.68
N GLN A 137 10.34 -21.56 -11.46
CA GLN A 137 9.71 -22.84 -11.14
C GLN A 137 10.26 -23.40 -9.82
N SER A 138 11.58 -23.48 -9.69
CA SER A 138 12.24 -24.00 -8.48
C SER A 138 11.83 -23.21 -7.23
N LYS A 139 11.73 -21.88 -7.33
CA LYS A 139 11.25 -21.06 -6.23
C LYS A 139 9.79 -21.35 -5.89
N SER A 140 8.92 -21.46 -6.90
CA SER A 140 7.49 -21.75 -6.69
C SER A 140 7.25 -23.10 -6.02
N GLU A 141 8.03 -24.12 -6.41
CA GLU A 141 8.01 -25.44 -5.80
C GLU A 141 8.48 -25.41 -4.35
N ASN A 142 9.50 -24.61 -4.04
CA ASN A 142 9.98 -24.42 -2.67
C ASN A 142 8.93 -23.70 -1.80
N ASP A 143 8.32 -22.63 -2.32
CA ASP A 143 7.23 -21.93 -1.64
C ASP A 143 6.03 -22.88 -1.40
N TYR A 144 5.69 -23.74 -2.36
CA TYR A 144 4.66 -24.76 -2.20
C TYR A 144 5.03 -25.82 -1.16
N ALA A 145 6.29 -26.27 -1.13
CA ALA A 145 6.77 -27.21 -0.12
C ALA A 145 6.63 -26.61 1.30
N ILE A 146 7.02 -25.34 1.49
CA ILE A 146 6.86 -24.61 2.76
C ILE A 146 5.38 -24.46 3.15
N LEU A 147 4.52 -24.14 2.19
CA LEU A 147 3.07 -24.03 2.46
C LEU A 147 2.44 -25.39 2.78
N SER A 148 2.88 -26.47 2.15
CA SER A 148 2.32 -27.81 2.36
C SER A 148 2.67 -28.40 3.74
N ILE A 149 3.77 -27.95 4.35
CA ILE A 149 4.10 -28.25 5.76
C ILE A 149 3.39 -27.32 6.77
N GLY A 150 2.56 -26.38 6.28
CA GLY A 150 1.79 -25.46 7.12
C GLY A 150 2.56 -24.23 7.61
N GLU A 151 3.77 -24.01 7.11
CA GLU A 151 4.55 -22.81 7.43
C GLU A 151 4.09 -21.59 6.61
N VAL A 152 4.28 -20.41 7.18
CA VAL A 152 3.93 -19.14 6.53
C VAL A 152 5.14 -18.60 5.78
N LEU A 153 4.96 -18.30 4.49
CA LEU A 153 5.99 -17.66 3.68
C LEU A 153 6.40 -16.31 4.30
N LYS A 154 7.70 -16.11 4.50
CA LYS A 154 8.25 -14.81 4.89
C LYS A 154 8.21 -13.88 3.68
N THR A 155 7.20 -13.01 3.63
CA THR A 155 7.10 -11.89 2.66
C THR A 155 8.06 -10.76 2.98
#